data_AF-A0A497SJU9-F1
#
_entry.id   AF-A0A497SJU9-F1
#
_cell.length_a   1.000
_cell.length_b   1.000
_cell.length_c   1.000
_cell.angle_alpha   90.00
_cell.angle_beta   90.00
_cell.angle_gamma   90.00
#
_symmetry.space_group_name_H-M   'P 1'
#
loop_
_entity.id
_entity.type
_entity.pdbx_description
1 polymer ?
#
loop_
_entity_poly.entity_id
_entity_poly.type
_entity_poly.pdbx_seq_one_letter_code
_entity_poly.pdbx_strand_id
1 'polypeptide(L)'
;MVSTKIEKKEIIGIKKLINSILGKSARGLFYSMGQIIGKNIAEECNNADREKFFKNVGNIISERNLAKSISFDNNLITVTDSIEVIKNNRKSTDADKCHILRGVIVAFYETFYNRKMYCEEIECESLGSDRCVFKIEKEAF
;
A
#
# COMPACT_ATOMS: atom_id res chain seq x y z
N MET A 1 -4.12 20.98 9.00
CA MET A 1 -3.14 19.88 8.95
C MET A 1 -1.96 20.36 8.10
N VAL A 2 -0.74 20.39 8.64
CA VAL A 2 0.44 20.77 7.85
C VAL A 2 0.84 19.55 7.02
N SER A 3 0.96 19.71 5.70
CA SER A 3 1.38 18.63 4.80
C SER A 3 2.86 18.76 4.45
N THR A 4 3.54 17.62 4.38
CA THR A 4 4.93 17.52 3.93
C THR A 4 4.96 16.70 2.64
N LYS A 5 5.68 17.18 1.63
CA LYS A 5 5.90 16.44 0.38
C LYS A 5 7.15 15.59 0.52
N ILE A 6 7.03 14.30 0.19
CA ILE A 6 8.14 13.36 0.05
C ILE A 6 8.13 12.86 -1.39
N GLU A 7 9.27 12.91 -2.06
CA GLU A 7 9.42 12.42 -3.43
C GLU A 7 9.55 10.90 -3.48
N LYS A 8 9.10 10.30 -4.58
CA LYS A 8 9.23 8.85 -4.84
C LYS A 8 10.68 8.35 -4.69
N LYS A 9 11.67 9.15 -5.15
CA LYS A 9 13.10 8.78 -5.05
C LYS A 9 13.57 8.68 -3.59
N GLU A 10 13.01 9.48 -2.70
CA GLU A 10 13.33 9.48 -1.27
C GLU A 10 12.75 8.24 -0.59
N ILE A 11 11.48 7.89 -0.88
CA ILE A 11 10.85 6.66 -0.41
C ILE A 11 11.64 5.43 -0.86
N ILE A 12 12.02 5.36 -2.14
CA ILE A 12 12.82 4.25 -2.67
C ILE A 12 14.21 4.21 -1.99
N GLY A 13 14.85 5.36 -1.78
CA GLY A 13 16.13 5.46 -1.08
C GLY A 13 16.06 4.95 0.36
N ILE A 14 15.04 5.40 1.11
CA ILE A 14 14.76 4.96 2.49
C ILE A 14 14.49 3.46 2.53
N LYS A 15 13.68 2.93 1.60
CA LYS A 15 13.41 1.49 1.52
C LYS A 15 14.70 0.69 1.31
N LYS A 16 15.58 1.12 0.41
CA LYS A 16 16.87 0.46 0.15
C LYS A 16 17.76 0.49 1.38
N LEU A 17 17.86 1.64 2.05
CA LEU A 17 18.65 1.79 3.28
C LEU A 17 18.16 0.83 4.36
N ILE A 18 16.87 0.85 4.68
CA ILE A 18 16.29 -0.01 5.70
C ILE A 18 16.45 -1.50 5.34
N ASN A 19 16.22 -1.87 4.08
CA ASN A 19 16.45 -3.22 3.59
C ASN A 19 17.93 -3.65 3.74
N SER A 20 18.90 -2.76 3.51
CA SER A 20 20.33 -3.09 3.69
C SER A 20 20.72 -3.36 5.13
N ILE A 21 20.00 -2.76 6.10
CA ILE A 21 20.25 -2.93 7.53
C ILE A 21 19.51 -4.16 8.08
N LEU A 22 18.25 -4.33 7.71
CA LEU A 22 17.34 -5.32 8.33
C LEU A 22 17.08 -6.57 7.47
N GLY A 23 17.51 -6.57 6.21
CA GLY A 23 17.25 -7.65 5.27
C GLY A 23 15.75 -7.98 5.17
N LYS A 24 15.40 -9.27 5.31
CA LYS A 24 14.00 -9.75 5.22
C LYS A 24 13.08 -9.16 6.29
N SER A 25 13.61 -8.74 7.44
CA SER A 25 12.80 -8.17 8.53
C SER A 25 12.22 -6.80 8.21
N ALA A 26 12.81 -6.08 7.24
CA ALA A 26 12.29 -4.80 6.77
C ALA A 26 10.85 -4.88 6.23
N ARG A 27 10.43 -6.05 5.72
CA ARG A 27 9.08 -6.27 5.17
C ARG A 27 7.98 -5.96 6.18
N GLY A 28 8.14 -6.47 7.41
CA GLY A 28 7.21 -6.24 8.50
C GLY A 28 7.19 -4.77 8.92
N LEU A 29 8.36 -4.12 8.95
CA LEU A 29 8.47 -2.70 9.27
C LEU A 29 7.73 -1.83 8.23
N PHE A 30 7.96 -2.04 6.94
CA PHE A 30 7.27 -1.30 5.88
C PHE A 30 5.76 -1.53 5.90
N TYR A 31 5.34 -2.77 6.14
CA TYR A 31 3.92 -3.10 6.31
C TYR A 31 3.29 -2.31 7.47
N SER A 32 3.93 -2.30 8.65
CA SER A 32 3.45 -1.53 9.80
C SER A 32 3.44 -0.02 9.54
N MET A 33 4.45 0.53 8.85
CA MET A 33 4.46 1.93 8.42
C MET A 33 3.27 2.23 7.51
N GLY A 34 2.98 1.34 6.56
CA GLY A 34 1.81 1.41 5.70
C GLY A 34 0.50 1.42 6.48
N GLN A 35 0.37 0.59 7.50
CA GLN A 35 -0.83 0.55 8.35
C GLN A 35 -1.07 1.87 9.07
N ILE A 36 -0.03 2.56 9.54
CA ILE A 36 -0.17 3.89 10.16
C ILE A 36 -0.74 4.88 9.14
N ILE A 37 -0.17 4.92 7.93
CA ILE A 37 -0.63 5.81 6.85
C ILE A 37 -2.08 5.49 6.48
N GLY A 38 -2.40 4.21 6.30
CA GLY A 38 -3.72 3.75 5.90
C GLY A 38 -4.79 4.02 6.95
N LYS A 39 -4.49 3.87 8.23
CA LYS A 39 -5.43 4.20 9.33
C LYS A 39 -5.80 5.67 9.33
N ASN A 40 -4.80 6.56 9.22
CA ASN A 40 -5.05 8.01 9.19
C ASN A 40 -5.95 8.39 7.99
N ILE A 41 -5.67 7.84 6.81
CA ILE A 41 -6.51 8.07 5.61
C ILE A 41 -7.93 7.50 5.81
N ALA A 42 -8.03 6.29 6.37
CA ALA A 42 -9.32 5.64 6.62
C ALA A 42 -10.16 6.43 7.62
N GLU A 43 -9.57 6.97 8.69
CA GLU A 43 -10.22 7.83 9.68
C GLU A 43 -10.74 9.13 9.07
N GLU A 44 -9.96 9.77 8.19
CA GLU A 44 -10.39 10.95 7.40
C GLU A 44 -11.60 10.65 6.50
N CYS A 45 -11.73 9.39 6.06
CA CYS A 45 -12.82 8.93 5.19
C CYS A 45 -13.95 8.23 5.94
N ASN A 46 -13.83 8.05 7.25
CA ASN A 46 -14.77 7.26 8.06
C ASN A 46 -16.04 8.07 8.35
N ASN A 47 -16.79 8.30 7.29
CA ASN A 47 -18.06 9.00 7.29
C ASN A 47 -19.19 7.98 7.53
N ALA A 48 -20.39 8.43 7.94
CA ALA A 48 -21.55 7.54 8.08
C ALA A 48 -21.98 6.85 6.76
N ASP A 49 -21.54 7.37 5.60
CA ASP A 49 -21.82 6.81 4.28
C ASP A 49 -20.77 5.78 3.86
N ARG A 50 -21.04 4.53 4.25
CA ARG A 50 -20.16 3.38 4.03
C ARG A 50 -19.96 3.05 2.55
N GLU A 51 -20.92 3.35 1.67
CA GLU A 51 -20.82 3.03 0.24
C GLU A 51 -19.74 3.87 -0.46
N LYS A 52 -19.49 5.09 0.04
CA LYS A 52 -18.47 5.99 -0.52
C LYS A 52 -17.07 5.77 0.05
N PHE A 53 -16.90 4.90 1.05
CA PHE A 53 -15.64 4.74 1.77
C PHE A 53 -14.46 4.43 0.82
N PHE A 54 -14.58 3.38 -0.02
CA PHE A 54 -13.51 2.98 -0.93
C PHE A 54 -13.25 4.01 -2.03
N LYS A 55 -14.28 4.73 -2.47
CA LYS A 55 -14.14 5.86 -3.40
C LYS A 55 -13.31 6.98 -2.76
N ASN A 56 -13.60 7.34 -1.51
CA ASN A 56 -12.92 8.43 -0.81
C ASN A 56 -11.46 8.12 -0.52
N VAL A 57 -11.15 6.92 0.01
CA VAL A 57 -9.75 6.54 0.24
C VAL A 57 -8.98 6.44 -1.08
N GLY A 58 -9.63 5.97 -2.16
CA GLY A 58 -9.05 5.97 -3.51
C GLY A 58 -8.67 7.37 -4.01
N ASN A 59 -9.54 8.36 -3.80
CA ASN A 59 -9.24 9.76 -4.12
C ASN A 59 -8.02 10.27 -3.34
N ILE A 60 -7.95 9.99 -2.02
CA ILE A 60 -6.82 10.41 -1.19
C ILE A 60 -5.51 9.73 -1.63
N ILE A 61 -5.54 8.45 -2.03
CA ILE A 61 -4.36 7.77 -2.59
C ILE A 61 -3.83 8.51 -3.82
N SER A 62 -4.72 8.91 -4.74
CA SER A 62 -4.36 9.66 -5.94
C SER A 62 -3.87 11.07 -5.61
N GLU A 63 -4.57 11.81 -4.74
CA GLU A 63 -4.18 13.16 -4.30
C GLU A 63 -2.81 13.19 -3.61
N ARG A 64 -2.52 12.17 -2.79
CA ARG A 64 -1.23 12.01 -2.10
C ARG A 64 -0.15 11.38 -2.99
N ASN A 65 -0.45 11.06 -4.24
CA ASN A 65 0.47 10.41 -5.19
C ASN A 65 1.07 9.10 -4.64
N LEU A 66 0.30 8.35 -3.84
CA LEU A 66 0.72 7.04 -3.34
C LEU A 66 0.63 5.96 -4.43
N ALA A 67 -0.25 6.19 -5.41
CA ALA A 67 -0.30 5.48 -6.67
C ALA A 67 -0.95 6.38 -7.74
N LYS A 68 -0.73 6.08 -9.02
CA LYS A 68 -1.41 6.78 -10.12
C LYS A 68 -2.88 6.42 -10.18
N SER A 69 -3.21 5.14 -10.04
CA SER A 69 -4.58 4.67 -9.96
C SER A 69 -4.71 3.52 -8.97
N ILE A 70 -5.87 3.44 -8.33
CA ILE A 70 -6.27 2.31 -7.49
C ILE A 70 -7.74 1.98 -7.76
N SER A 71 -8.05 0.70 -7.91
CA SER A 71 -9.42 0.19 -8.00
C SER A 71 -9.66 -0.89 -6.96
N PHE A 72 -10.85 -0.89 -6.38
CA PHE A 72 -11.29 -1.84 -5.38
C PHE A 72 -12.42 -2.68 -5.98
N ASP A 73 -12.19 -3.99 -6.12
CA ASP A 73 -13.18 -4.96 -6.55
C ASP A 73 -13.26 -6.07 -5.51
N ASN A 74 -14.25 -5.96 -4.62
CA ASN A 74 -14.43 -6.89 -3.50
C ASN A 74 -13.15 -7.06 -2.68
N ASN A 75 -12.48 -8.20 -2.80
CA ASN A 75 -11.23 -8.54 -2.12
C ASN A 75 -9.99 -8.44 -3.00
N LEU A 76 -10.12 -7.99 -4.25
CA LEU A 76 -9.00 -7.72 -5.16
C LEU A 76 -8.83 -6.22 -5.35
N ILE A 77 -7.59 -5.76 -5.24
CA ILE A 77 -7.23 -4.35 -5.38
C ILE A 77 -6.18 -4.27 -6.48
N THR A 78 -6.45 -3.47 -7.51
CA THR A 78 -5.53 -3.26 -8.63
C THR A 78 -4.95 -1.87 -8.56
N VAL A 79 -3.64 -1.75 -8.68
CA VAL A 79 -2.90 -0.49 -8.57
C VAL A 79 -1.94 -0.33 -9.73
N THR A 80 -1.84 0.88 -10.28
CA THR A 80 -0.79 1.24 -11.25
C THR A 80 0.10 2.37 -10.73
N ASP A 81 1.39 2.29 -11.08
CA ASP A 81 2.44 3.23 -10.70
C ASP A 81 2.44 3.55 -9.20
N SER A 82 2.45 2.51 -8.36
CA SER A 82 2.65 2.68 -6.92
C SER A 82 3.94 3.46 -6.62
N ILE A 83 3.93 4.25 -5.55
CA ILE A 83 5.10 5.01 -5.09
C ILE A 83 6.30 4.09 -4.78
N GLU A 84 6.05 2.82 -4.47
CA GLU A 84 7.08 1.84 -4.18
C GLU A 84 7.64 1.12 -5.41
N VAL A 85 6.99 1.25 -6.57
CA VAL A 85 7.37 0.54 -7.79
C VAL A 85 8.70 1.03 -8.32
N ILE A 86 9.61 0.09 -8.57
CA ILE A 86 10.94 0.35 -9.13
C ILE A 86 11.00 -0.24 -10.54
N LYS A 87 11.02 0.63 -11.56
CA LYS A 87 11.18 0.25 -12.97
C LYS A 87 12.64 0.42 -13.36
N ASN A 88 13.46 -0.61 -13.18
CA ASN A 88 14.83 -0.62 -13.66
C ASN A 88 15.28 -2.01 -14.14
N ASN A 89 16.32 -2.06 -14.96
CA ASN A 89 16.81 -3.29 -15.60
C ASN A 89 17.60 -4.22 -14.66
N ARG A 90 17.47 -4.06 -13.33
CA ARG A 90 18.14 -4.95 -12.38
C ARG A 90 17.23 -6.13 -12.05
N LYS A 91 17.80 -7.24 -11.62
CA LYS A 91 17.02 -8.37 -11.10
C LYS A 91 16.23 -7.92 -9.86
N SER A 92 14.92 -7.81 -10.01
CA SER A 92 14.03 -7.48 -8.91
C SER A 92 13.87 -8.65 -7.95
N THR A 93 13.62 -8.33 -6.70
CA THR A 93 13.49 -9.27 -5.60
C THR A 93 12.22 -8.99 -4.82
N ASP A 94 11.84 -9.90 -3.93
CA ASP A 94 10.68 -9.70 -3.06
C ASP A 94 10.80 -8.44 -2.18
N ALA A 95 12.00 -7.91 -1.92
CA ALA A 95 12.20 -6.64 -1.21
C ALA A 95 11.72 -5.40 -2.02
N ASP A 96 11.51 -5.57 -3.33
CA ASP A 96 11.06 -4.53 -4.26
C ASP A 96 9.52 -4.49 -4.41
N LYS A 97 8.81 -5.39 -3.72
CA LYS A 97 7.36 -5.38 -3.59
C LYS A 97 6.83 -4.17 -2.81
N CYS A 98 5.54 -3.91 -2.93
CA CYS A 98 4.84 -2.77 -2.33
C CYS A 98 4.41 -3.05 -0.89
N HIS A 99 5.37 -3.26 0.01
CA HIS A 99 5.08 -3.57 1.42
C HIS A 99 4.36 -2.45 2.17
N ILE A 100 4.66 -1.18 1.88
CA ILE A 100 3.94 -0.04 2.48
C ILE A 100 2.51 -0.03 1.98
N LEU A 101 2.28 -0.18 0.68
CA LEU A 101 0.94 -0.14 0.11
C LEU A 101 0.08 -1.32 0.58
N ARG A 102 0.67 -2.51 0.80
CA ARG A 102 -0.02 -3.62 1.47
C ARG A 102 -0.56 -3.21 2.84
N GLY A 103 0.26 -2.54 3.64
CA GLY A 103 -0.13 -2.01 4.95
C GLY A 103 -1.21 -0.93 4.87
N VAL A 104 -1.13 -0.05 3.86
CA VAL A 104 -2.15 0.97 3.62
C VAL A 104 -3.50 0.32 3.28
N ILE A 105 -3.50 -0.62 2.32
CA ILE A 105 -4.69 -1.31 1.85
C ILE A 105 -5.32 -2.12 2.99
N VAL A 106 -4.53 -2.89 3.75
CA VAL A 106 -5.11 -3.71 4.85
C VAL A 106 -5.82 -2.83 5.88
N ALA A 107 -5.27 -1.65 6.20
CA ALA A 107 -5.87 -0.74 7.16
C ALA A 107 -7.24 -0.22 6.69
N PHE A 108 -7.41 0.04 5.39
CA PHE A 108 -8.72 0.41 4.84
C PHE A 108 -9.76 -0.68 5.08
N TYR A 109 -9.39 -1.93 4.83
CA TYR A 109 -10.29 -3.07 5.00
C TYR A 109 -10.53 -3.40 6.48
N GLU A 110 -9.52 -3.29 7.34
CA GLU A 110 -9.69 -3.45 8.79
C GLU A 110 -10.66 -2.41 9.36
N THR A 111 -10.53 -1.14 8.95
CA THR A 111 -11.46 -0.06 9.34
C THR A 111 -12.85 -0.32 8.79
N PHE A 112 -12.97 -0.66 7.50
CA PHE A 112 -14.25 -0.87 6.85
C PHE A 112 -15.04 -2.04 7.45
N TYR A 113 -14.38 -3.17 7.73
CA TYR A 113 -15.02 -4.36 8.28
C TYR A 113 -15.02 -4.42 9.81
N ASN A 114 -14.30 -3.51 10.47
CA ASN A 114 -14.08 -3.49 11.92
C ASN A 114 -13.58 -4.85 12.46
N ARG A 115 -12.61 -5.45 11.76
CA ARG A 115 -11.98 -6.73 12.14
C ARG A 115 -10.60 -6.87 11.52
N LYS A 116 -9.80 -7.81 12.01
CA LYS A 116 -8.50 -8.16 11.44
C LYS A 116 -8.62 -8.76 10.04
N MET A 117 -7.75 -8.32 9.16
CA MET A 117 -7.66 -8.72 7.75
C MET A 117 -6.20 -8.92 7.37
N TYR A 118 -5.95 -9.71 6.33
CA TYR A 118 -4.64 -9.94 5.74
C TYR A 118 -4.60 -9.40 4.31
N CYS A 119 -3.47 -8.83 3.91
CA CYS A 119 -3.24 -8.31 2.57
C CYS A 119 -1.99 -8.95 1.95
N GLU A 120 -2.19 -9.72 0.89
CA GLU A 120 -1.15 -10.31 0.06
C GLU A 120 -0.97 -9.49 -1.23
N GLU A 121 0.27 -9.34 -1.69
CA GLU A 121 0.55 -8.82 -3.04
C GLU A 121 0.90 -9.99 -3.96
N ILE A 122 -0.02 -10.31 -4.87
CA ILE A 122 0.03 -11.47 -5.75
C ILE A 122 0.69 -11.14 -7.11
N GLU A 123 0.61 -9.88 -7.55
CA GLU A 123 1.30 -9.37 -8.74
C GLU A 123 1.97 -8.02 -8.39
N CYS A 124 3.11 -7.71 -9.02
CA CYS A 124 3.84 -6.48 -8.73
C CYS A 124 4.55 -5.94 -9.97
N GLU A 125 4.36 -4.65 -10.27
CA GLU A 125 5.05 -3.98 -11.38
C GLU A 125 6.57 -4.04 -11.25
N SER A 126 7.11 -3.94 -10.03
CA SER A 126 8.55 -4.08 -9.81
C SER A 126 9.08 -5.45 -10.25
N LEU A 127 8.23 -6.47 -10.29
CA LEU A 127 8.59 -7.85 -10.66
C LEU A 127 8.26 -8.18 -12.13
N GLY A 128 7.87 -7.19 -12.94
CA GLY A 128 7.60 -7.34 -14.36
C GLY A 128 6.13 -7.56 -14.73
N SER A 129 5.21 -7.48 -13.77
CA SER A 129 3.77 -7.43 -14.07
C SER A 129 3.37 -6.05 -14.63
N ASP A 130 2.24 -5.95 -15.32
CA ASP A 130 1.74 -4.65 -15.84
C ASP A 130 1.17 -3.73 -14.76
N ARG A 131 0.85 -4.31 -13.59
CA ARG A 131 0.21 -3.65 -12.45
C ARG A 131 0.54 -4.38 -11.16
N CYS A 132 0.28 -3.75 -10.03
CA CYS A 132 0.28 -4.43 -8.74
C CYS A 132 -1.13 -4.92 -8.43
N VAL A 133 -1.26 -6.16 -7.97
CA VAL A 133 -2.54 -6.74 -7.54
C VAL A 133 -2.41 -7.23 -6.12
N PHE A 134 -3.34 -6.81 -5.28
CA PHE A 134 -3.42 -7.19 -3.88
C PHE A 134 -4.69 -7.99 -3.62
N LYS A 135 -4.59 -8.98 -2.75
CA LYS A 135 -5.71 -9.81 -2.31
C LYS A 135 -5.92 -9.65 -0.82
N ILE A 136 -7.17 -9.37 -0.44
CA ILE A 136 -7.61 -9.30 0.95
C ILE A 136 -8.19 -10.65 1.37
N GLU A 137 -7.74 -11.12 2.52
CA GLU A 137 -8.21 -12.35 3.13
C GLU A 137 -8.55 -12.09 4.60
N LYS A 138 -9.39 -12.97 5.18
CA LYS A 138 -9.57 -12.98 6.62
C LYS A 138 -8.27 -13.54 7.23
N GLU A 139 -7.77 -12.92 8.28
CA GLU A 139 -6.64 -13.49 9.01
C GLU A 139 -7.07 -14.85 9.58
N ALA A 140 -6.34 -15.91 9.24
CA ALA A 140 -6.54 -17.22 9.85
C ALA A 140 -5.94 -17.17 11.25
N PHE A 141 -6.78 -17.39 12.27
CA PHE A 141 -6.36 -17.52 13.67
C PHE A 141 -5.56 -18.80 13.90
#